data_AF-A0A2I3GIW3-F1
#
_entry.id   AF-A0A2I3GIW3-F1
#
_cell.length_a   1.000
_cell.length_b   1.000
_cell.length_c   1.000
_cell.angle_alpha   90.00
_cell.angle_beta   90.00
_cell.angle_gamma   90.00
#
_symmetry.space_group_name_H-M   'P 1'
#
loop_
_entity.id
_entity.type
_entity.pdbx_description
1 polymer ?
#
loop_
_entity_poly.entity_id
_entity_poly.type
_entity_poly.pdbx_seq_one_letter_code
_entity_poly.pdbx_strand_id
1 'polypeptide(L)'
;MPAWIFVNRSLALGKIHCFGFDMDYTLAAYKSPAYEALTFELLLERLVCIGYPHEILRYTYDPTFPTRGLVFDELYGNLLKADAHRKGLLGAHGFTFLLEAEIWSFYPSKFIQRDDLQRFLQYSAKASARPWRQVNTVMACDSGKLRVGTYTGPHQHRAVYSGGLSDMVCELLGVQGKDILYIGDHIFGDILKSKKQQGWRTCLVVPELSWELDIWAQEKERLEELKRLDTHLADLYQHMDGSSCELQVINFTKREIQVRAARVHFPTACLSLLHSCLGDAQNSSTFTGFNRWLATIFLS
;
A
#
# COMPACT_ATOMS: atom_id res chain seq x y z
N MET A 1 2.90 3.64 22.82
CA MET A 1 2.89 2.20 22.49
C MET A 1 4.34 1.70 22.40
N PRO A 2 4.66 0.46 22.76
CA PRO A 2 6.00 -0.08 22.52
C PRO A 2 6.25 -0.21 21.01
N ALA A 3 7.50 -0.05 20.56
CA ALA A 3 7.85 -0.23 19.15
C ALA A 3 7.83 -1.73 18.79
N TRP A 4 6.83 -2.15 18.00
CA TRP A 4 6.63 -3.56 17.64
C TRP A 4 7.13 -3.82 16.22
N ILE A 5 7.73 -5.00 16.04
CA ILE A 5 8.02 -5.56 14.72
C ILE A 5 7.05 -6.71 14.51
N PHE A 6 6.19 -6.58 13.51
CA PHE A 6 5.21 -7.59 13.16
C PHE A 6 5.81 -8.61 12.19
N VAL A 7 5.41 -9.88 12.34
CA VAL A 7 6.03 -11.00 11.63
C VAL A 7 4.98 -11.73 10.78
N ASN A 8 5.15 -11.68 9.46
CA ASN A 8 4.36 -12.50 8.52
C ASN A 8 4.99 -13.87 8.30
N ARG A 9 6.33 -13.96 8.30
CA ARG A 9 7.09 -15.20 8.15
C ARG A 9 8.28 -15.22 9.09
N SER A 10 8.54 -16.36 9.72
CA SER A 10 9.63 -16.54 10.67
C SER A 10 10.98 -16.12 10.07
N LEU A 11 11.70 -15.24 10.77
CA LEU A 11 12.99 -14.69 10.38
C LEU A 11 13.99 -14.94 11.51
N ALA A 12 15.03 -15.73 11.22
CA ALA A 12 16.15 -15.91 12.13
C ALA A 12 17.19 -14.82 11.86
N LEU A 13 17.21 -13.76 12.69
CA LEU A 13 18.11 -12.61 12.49
C LEU A 13 19.59 -13.00 12.52
N GLY A 14 19.98 -14.03 13.27
CA GLY A 14 21.36 -14.55 13.28
C GLY A 14 21.84 -15.14 11.94
N LYS A 15 20.95 -15.32 10.95
CA LYS A 15 21.31 -15.74 9.58
C LYS A 15 21.41 -14.58 8.60
N ILE A 16 21.17 -13.34 9.05
CA ILE A 16 21.25 -12.14 8.22
C ILE A 16 22.65 -11.57 8.35
N HIS A 17 23.32 -11.38 7.22
CA HIS A 17 24.68 -10.84 7.14
C HIS A 17 24.68 -9.39 6.63
N CYS A 18 23.66 -8.99 5.87
CA CYS A 18 23.58 -7.65 5.30
C CYS A 18 22.20 -7.02 5.53
N PHE A 19 22.21 -5.73 5.84
CA PHE A 19 21.01 -4.91 5.96
C PHE A 19 21.05 -3.84 4.86
N GLY A 20 20.06 -3.87 3.97
CA GLY A 20 19.87 -2.86 2.93
C GLY A 20 18.71 -1.94 3.29
N PHE A 21 18.83 -0.67 2.97
CA PHE A 21 17.84 0.35 3.29
C PHE A 21 17.51 1.16 2.05
N ASP A 22 16.22 1.39 1.82
CA ASP A 22 15.77 2.51 1.02
C ASP A 22 15.89 3.82 1.83
N MET A 23 15.83 4.96 1.14
CA MET A 23 16.00 6.27 1.74
C MET A 23 14.67 6.96 2.03
N ASP A 24 13.91 7.32 0.99
CA ASP A 24 12.68 8.10 1.10
C ASP A 24 11.60 7.29 1.80
N TYR A 25 10.90 7.89 2.78
CA TYR A 25 9.89 7.23 3.61
C TYR A 25 10.34 5.97 4.39
N THR A 26 11.63 5.62 4.32
CA THR A 26 12.24 4.50 5.02
C THR A 26 13.23 5.00 6.08
N LEU A 27 14.31 5.65 5.67
CA LEU A 27 15.24 6.35 6.58
C LEU A 27 14.83 7.80 6.79
N ALA A 28 14.38 8.46 5.73
CA ALA A 28 13.91 9.84 5.72
C ALA A 28 12.37 9.87 5.73
N ALA A 29 11.79 9.84 6.94
CA ALA A 29 10.36 10.01 7.11
C ALA A 29 9.98 11.50 6.99
N TYR A 30 9.29 11.84 5.89
CA TYR A 30 8.76 13.18 5.67
C TYR A 30 7.56 13.46 6.59
N LYS A 31 7.44 14.73 7.03
CA LYS A 31 6.37 15.13 7.96
C LYS A 31 5.04 15.29 7.21
N SER A 32 4.08 14.46 7.56
CA SER A 32 2.68 14.57 7.11
C SER A 32 1.89 15.54 7.99
N PRO A 33 1.00 16.40 7.42
CA PRO A 33 0.67 16.54 6.00
C PRO A 33 1.53 17.59 5.26
N ALA A 34 2.55 18.17 5.93
CA ALA A 34 3.29 19.32 5.40
C ALA A 34 4.01 19.03 4.08
N TYR A 35 4.60 17.84 3.95
CA TYR A 35 5.29 17.44 2.72
C TYR A 35 4.31 17.19 1.55
N GLU A 36 3.20 16.52 1.83
CA GLU A 36 2.15 16.26 0.85
C GLU A 36 1.48 17.56 0.38
N ALA A 37 1.20 18.48 1.30
CA ALA A 37 0.63 19.79 0.99
C ALA A 37 1.55 20.61 0.09
N LEU A 38 2.85 20.70 0.41
CA LEU A 38 3.83 21.38 -0.44
C LEU A 38 3.93 20.75 -1.84
N THR A 39 3.95 19.42 -1.91
CA THR A 39 4.00 18.70 -3.18
C THR A 39 2.75 18.99 -4.03
N PHE A 40 1.59 19.06 -3.39
CA PHE A 40 0.32 19.38 -4.04
C PHE A 40 0.32 20.81 -4.60
N GLU A 41 0.78 21.78 -3.81
CA GLU A 41 0.90 23.19 -4.25
C GLU A 41 1.83 23.32 -5.48
N LEU A 42 3.03 22.74 -5.41
CA LEU A 42 3.99 22.75 -6.52
C LEU A 42 3.46 22.03 -7.77
N LEU A 43 2.67 20.97 -7.58
CA LEU A 43 2.00 20.26 -8.69
C LEU A 43 0.96 21.15 -9.37
N LEU A 44 0.12 21.86 -8.60
CA LEU A 44 -0.87 22.77 -9.16
C LEU A 44 -0.21 23.90 -9.98
N GLU A 45 0.84 24.50 -9.45
CA GLU A 45 1.64 25.50 -10.18
C GLU A 45 2.17 24.92 -11.49
N ARG A 46 2.73 23.70 -11.45
CA ARG A 46 3.25 23.04 -12.64
C ARG A 46 2.16 22.73 -13.66
N LEU A 47 0.97 22.31 -13.23
CA LEU A 47 -0.17 22.04 -14.11
C LEU A 47 -0.64 23.32 -14.82
N VAL A 48 -0.73 24.45 -14.10
CA VAL A 48 -1.05 25.74 -14.72
C VAL A 48 0.01 26.13 -15.74
N CYS A 49 1.30 25.95 -15.42
CA CYS A 49 2.39 26.25 -16.36
C CYS A 49 2.32 25.45 -17.67
N ILE A 50 1.73 24.25 -17.67
CA ILE A 50 1.56 23.43 -18.89
C ILE A 50 0.21 23.64 -19.59
N GLY A 51 -0.63 24.56 -19.08
CA GLY A 51 -1.86 25.01 -19.75
C GLY A 51 -3.17 24.63 -19.05
N TYR A 52 -3.15 24.11 -17.82
CA TYR A 52 -4.39 23.89 -17.06
C TYR A 52 -5.02 25.23 -16.59
N PRO A 53 -6.34 25.27 -16.33
CA PRO A 53 -7.03 26.47 -15.88
C PRO A 53 -6.49 27.00 -14.54
N HIS A 54 -6.46 28.32 -14.36
CA HIS A 54 -5.89 28.96 -13.16
C HIS A 54 -6.73 28.73 -11.89
N GLU A 55 -8.00 28.34 -12.06
CA GLU A 55 -8.93 28.03 -10.98
C GLU A 55 -8.41 26.92 -10.07
N ILE A 56 -7.57 26.00 -10.58
CA ILE A 56 -7.04 24.88 -9.80
C ILE A 56 -6.11 25.34 -8.67
N LEU A 57 -5.49 26.53 -8.78
CA LEU A 57 -4.64 27.10 -7.73
C LEU A 57 -5.40 27.42 -6.44
N ARG A 58 -6.73 27.44 -6.49
CA ARG A 58 -7.58 27.64 -5.32
C ARG A 58 -7.76 26.36 -4.50
N TYR A 59 -7.35 25.21 -5.02
CA TYR A 59 -7.47 23.94 -4.33
C TYR A 59 -6.48 23.85 -3.19
N THR A 60 -6.93 23.27 -2.08
CA THR A 60 -6.10 23.00 -0.90
C THR A 60 -6.00 21.50 -0.70
N TYR A 61 -4.84 21.06 -0.21
CA TYR A 61 -4.63 19.65 0.06
C TYR A 61 -5.44 19.22 1.29
N ASP A 62 -6.31 18.22 1.11
CA ASP A 62 -7.05 17.58 2.20
C ASP A 62 -6.42 16.22 2.52
N PRO A 63 -5.75 16.06 3.68
CA PRO A 63 -5.12 14.79 4.07
C PRO A 63 -6.13 13.69 4.43
N THR A 64 -7.42 14.00 4.61
CA THR A 64 -8.44 13.02 5.01
C THR A 64 -9.01 12.22 3.83
N PHE A 65 -8.85 12.72 2.61
CA PHE A 65 -9.39 12.09 1.41
C PHE A 65 -8.50 10.98 0.83
N PRO A 66 -7.21 11.21 0.50
CA PRO A 66 -6.39 10.21 -0.16
C PRO A 66 -5.99 9.10 0.81
N THR A 67 -6.02 7.87 0.33
CA THR A 67 -5.52 6.71 1.07
C THR A 67 -4.53 5.93 0.20
N ARG A 68 -3.48 5.35 0.80
CA ARG A 68 -2.53 4.50 0.07
C ARG A 68 -3.23 3.24 -0.48
N GLY A 69 -2.82 2.82 -1.68
CA GLY A 69 -3.32 1.60 -2.32
C GLY A 69 -4.57 1.78 -3.18
N LEU A 70 -5.00 3.02 -3.43
CA LEU A 70 -6.05 3.33 -4.41
C LEU A 70 -5.60 3.01 -5.84
N VAL A 71 -6.57 2.71 -6.70
CA VAL A 71 -6.38 2.46 -8.12
C VAL A 71 -7.18 3.51 -8.89
N PHE A 72 -6.54 4.23 -9.80
CA PHE A 72 -7.21 5.18 -10.68
C PHE A 72 -7.53 4.52 -12.02
N ASP A 73 -8.78 4.63 -12.46
CA ASP A 73 -9.23 4.20 -13.78
C ASP A 73 -9.18 5.39 -14.75
N GLU A 74 -8.24 5.37 -15.68
CA GLU A 74 -8.07 6.45 -16.66
C GLU A 74 -9.25 6.57 -17.61
N LEU A 75 -10.02 5.49 -17.84
CA LEU A 75 -11.13 5.50 -18.78
C LEU A 75 -12.33 6.29 -18.24
N TYR A 76 -12.64 6.10 -16.95
CA TYR A 76 -13.82 6.68 -16.31
C TYR A 76 -13.49 7.78 -15.29
N GLY A 77 -12.21 8.00 -14.98
CA GLY A 77 -11.78 9.00 -14.00
C GLY A 77 -12.13 8.64 -12.56
N ASN A 78 -12.27 7.35 -12.26
CA ASN A 78 -12.72 6.87 -10.95
C ASN A 78 -11.53 6.47 -10.06
N LEU A 79 -11.59 6.84 -8.78
CA LEU A 79 -10.72 6.32 -7.74
C LEU A 79 -11.36 5.10 -7.10
N LEU A 80 -10.68 3.95 -7.18
CA LEU A 80 -11.20 2.66 -6.80
C LEU A 80 -10.35 2.04 -5.70
N LYS A 81 -11.02 1.39 -4.76
CA LYS A 81 -10.39 0.59 -3.71
C LYS A 81 -10.99 -0.80 -3.75
N ALA A 82 -10.18 -1.79 -4.09
CA ALA A 82 -10.64 -3.18 -4.13
C ALA A 82 -10.15 -3.98 -2.92
N ASP A 83 -11.07 -4.80 -2.42
CA ASP A 83 -10.86 -5.86 -1.43
C ASP A 83 -9.94 -6.97 -1.99
N ALA A 84 -9.14 -7.60 -1.14
CA ALA A 84 -8.19 -8.67 -1.46
C ALA A 84 -8.89 -9.92 -1.98
N HIS A 85 -10.14 -10.16 -1.56
CA HIS A 85 -10.96 -11.25 -2.07
C HIS A 85 -11.79 -10.87 -3.30
N ARG A 86 -11.59 -9.67 -3.84
CA ARG A 86 -12.19 -9.19 -5.10
C ARG A 86 -13.72 -9.20 -5.12
N LYS A 87 -14.39 -9.13 -3.95
CA LYS A 87 -15.87 -9.18 -3.86
C LYS A 87 -16.55 -7.82 -3.80
N GLY A 88 -15.83 -6.77 -3.37
CA GLY A 88 -16.34 -5.40 -3.30
C GLY A 88 -15.34 -4.38 -3.84
N LEU A 89 -15.84 -3.46 -4.66
CA LEU A 89 -15.15 -2.21 -5.01
C LEU A 89 -15.84 -1.08 -4.26
N LEU A 90 -15.07 -0.26 -3.55
CA LEU A 90 -15.47 1.10 -3.24
C LEU A 90 -14.94 1.99 -4.36
N GLY A 91 -15.75 2.94 -4.80
CA GLY A 91 -15.39 3.86 -5.87
C GLY A 91 -15.78 5.30 -5.52
N ALA A 92 -15.01 6.25 -6.00
CA ALA A 92 -15.35 7.66 -5.99
C ALA A 92 -15.08 8.27 -7.37
N HIS A 93 -15.97 9.15 -7.80
CA HIS A 93 -15.77 10.00 -8.96
C HIS A 93 -15.60 11.45 -8.46
N GLY A 94 -14.38 11.99 -8.59
CA GLY A 94 -14.01 13.19 -7.85
C GLY A 94 -14.15 12.97 -6.34
N PHE A 95 -14.96 13.80 -5.68
CA PHE A 95 -15.24 13.70 -4.24
C PHE A 95 -16.56 12.95 -3.92
N THR A 96 -17.28 12.50 -4.94
CA THR A 96 -18.56 11.81 -4.77
C THR A 96 -18.34 10.30 -4.73
N PHE A 97 -18.72 9.66 -3.62
CA PHE A 97 -18.72 8.20 -3.51
C PHE A 97 -19.79 7.59 -4.42
N LEU A 98 -19.40 6.58 -5.19
CA LEU A 98 -20.29 5.86 -6.08
C LEU A 98 -21.12 4.84 -5.29
N LEU A 99 -22.42 4.79 -5.60
CA LEU A 99 -23.32 3.77 -5.09
C LEU A 99 -22.99 2.42 -5.72
N GLU A 100 -23.37 1.32 -5.06
CA GLU A 100 -23.09 -0.01 -5.56
C GLU A 100 -23.66 -0.22 -6.98
N ALA A 101 -24.87 0.27 -7.26
CA ALA A 101 -25.49 0.18 -8.58
C ALA A 101 -24.69 0.92 -9.68
N GLU A 102 -24.09 2.07 -9.34
CA GLU A 102 -23.24 2.82 -10.27
C GLU A 102 -21.93 2.08 -10.52
N ILE A 103 -21.34 1.51 -9.47
CA ILE A 103 -20.16 0.64 -9.58
C ILE A 103 -20.47 -0.57 -10.48
N TRP A 104 -21.65 -1.18 -10.35
CA TRP A 104 -22.09 -2.27 -11.25
C TRP A 104 -22.24 -1.82 -12.70
N SER A 105 -22.63 -0.57 -12.94
CA SER A 105 -22.75 -0.02 -14.30
C SER A 105 -21.38 0.14 -14.96
N PHE A 106 -20.40 0.72 -14.26
CA PHE A 106 -19.04 0.91 -14.77
C PHE A 106 -18.21 -0.39 -14.77
N TYR A 107 -18.45 -1.27 -13.80
CA TYR A 107 -17.69 -2.50 -13.56
C TYR A 107 -18.65 -3.70 -13.42
N PRO A 108 -19.29 -4.17 -14.51
CA PRO A 108 -20.32 -5.22 -14.45
C PRO A 108 -19.86 -6.55 -13.87
N SER A 109 -18.56 -6.82 -13.97
CA SER A 109 -17.96 -8.03 -13.44
C SER A 109 -17.53 -7.89 -11.97
N LYS A 110 -17.56 -6.68 -11.39
CA LYS A 110 -16.84 -6.30 -10.15
C LYS A 110 -15.33 -6.63 -10.18
N PHE A 111 -14.78 -6.92 -11.35
CA PHE A 111 -13.37 -7.26 -11.52
C PHE A 111 -12.65 -6.16 -12.30
N ILE A 112 -11.59 -5.65 -11.69
CA ILE A 112 -10.58 -4.83 -12.36
C ILE A 112 -9.43 -5.75 -12.73
N GLN A 113 -9.10 -5.84 -14.03
CA GLN A 113 -7.86 -6.45 -14.48
C GLN A 113 -6.70 -5.48 -14.21
N ARG A 114 -6.14 -5.55 -13.00
CA ARG A 114 -5.07 -4.65 -12.55
C ARG A 114 -3.76 -4.78 -13.31
N ASP A 115 -3.59 -5.88 -14.03
CA ASP A 115 -2.43 -6.10 -14.89
C ASP A 115 -2.51 -5.24 -16.17
N ASP A 116 -3.67 -4.67 -16.47
CA ASP A 116 -3.84 -3.64 -17.50
C ASP A 116 -3.37 -2.27 -16.99
N LEU A 117 -2.04 -2.11 -16.98
CA LEU A 117 -1.36 -0.87 -16.58
C LEU A 117 -1.62 0.29 -17.55
N GLN A 118 -2.23 0.06 -18.71
CA GLN A 118 -2.64 1.14 -19.61
C GLN A 118 -3.94 1.80 -19.18
N ARG A 119 -4.70 1.15 -18.29
CA ARG A 119 -5.98 1.64 -17.81
C ARG A 119 -6.01 1.91 -16.31
N PHE A 120 -5.38 1.05 -15.51
CA PHE A 120 -5.45 1.09 -14.06
C PHE A 120 -4.11 1.47 -13.44
N LEU A 121 -4.02 2.68 -12.89
CA LEU A 121 -2.84 3.19 -12.20
C LEU A 121 -2.95 2.98 -10.69
N GLN A 122 -2.08 2.18 -10.12
CA GLN A 122 -2.06 1.93 -8.67
C GLN A 122 -1.18 2.95 -7.93
N TYR A 123 -1.79 3.71 -7.01
CA TYR A 123 -1.10 4.58 -6.08
C TYR A 123 -0.53 3.78 -4.92
N SER A 124 0.71 3.34 -5.09
CA SER A 124 1.40 2.47 -4.13
C SER A 124 2.39 3.20 -3.21
N ALA A 125 2.70 4.48 -3.45
CA ALA A 125 3.64 5.26 -2.67
C ALA A 125 3.17 6.72 -2.50
N LYS A 126 3.61 7.36 -1.41
CA LYS A 126 3.65 8.82 -1.29
C LYS A 126 4.87 9.28 -2.09
N ALA A 127 4.64 9.84 -3.28
CA ALA A 127 5.67 10.36 -4.20
C ALA A 127 6.84 9.40 -4.52
N SER A 128 6.70 8.56 -5.56
CA SER A 128 7.81 7.76 -6.08
C SER A 128 8.71 8.59 -7.01
N ALA A 129 9.87 9.04 -6.53
CA ALA A 129 11.02 9.21 -7.41
C ALA A 129 11.58 7.80 -7.66
N ARG A 130 11.68 7.35 -8.92
CA ARG A 130 12.27 6.06 -9.28
C ARG A 130 13.77 6.23 -9.57
N PRO A 131 14.71 5.69 -8.78
CA PRO A 131 16.12 5.73 -9.14
C PRO A 131 16.63 4.32 -9.49
N TRP A 132 16.01 3.66 -10.46
CA TRP A 132 16.64 2.48 -11.10
C TRP A 132 16.48 2.61 -12.62
N ARG A 133 17.18 3.61 -13.18
CA ARG A 133 17.53 3.59 -14.60
C ARG A 133 18.92 2.98 -14.73
N GLN A 134 19.01 2.06 -15.67
CA GLN A 134 20.15 1.20 -15.92
C GLN A 134 21.35 2.02 -16.44
N VAL A 135 22.33 2.32 -15.56
CA VAL A 135 23.70 2.71 -15.92
C VAL A 135 24.61 2.36 -14.73
N ASN A 136 25.54 1.41 -14.87
CA ASN A 136 26.50 1.09 -13.80
C ASN A 136 27.65 2.09 -13.82
N THR A 137 27.48 3.23 -13.17
CA THR A 137 28.51 4.26 -13.17
C THR A 137 28.88 4.65 -11.74
N VAL A 138 30.17 4.79 -11.49
CA VAL A 138 30.68 5.33 -10.22
C VAL A 138 30.48 6.84 -10.22
N MET A 139 29.88 7.36 -9.15
CA MET A 139 29.77 8.79 -8.94
C MET A 139 31.12 9.34 -8.46
N ALA A 140 31.56 10.46 -9.02
CA ALA A 140 32.69 11.18 -8.46
C ALA A 140 32.23 11.89 -7.17
N CYS A 141 32.69 11.41 -6.01
CA CYS A 141 32.26 11.90 -4.69
C CYS A 141 32.36 13.42 -4.51
N ASP A 142 33.26 14.07 -5.24
CA ASP A 142 33.56 15.49 -5.03
C ASP A 142 32.70 16.44 -5.88
N SER A 143 32.02 15.92 -6.92
CA SER A 143 31.29 16.75 -7.89
C SER A 143 29.80 16.41 -8.04
N GLY A 144 29.35 15.30 -7.44
CA GLY A 144 27.98 14.79 -7.64
C GLY A 144 27.67 14.36 -9.08
N LYS A 145 28.69 14.28 -9.95
CA LYS A 145 28.54 13.86 -11.36
C LYS A 145 28.94 12.41 -11.54
N LEU A 146 28.22 11.73 -12.43
CA LEU A 146 28.56 10.39 -12.91
C LEU A 146 29.84 10.45 -13.74
N ARG A 147 30.77 9.51 -13.50
CA ARG A 147 31.96 9.35 -14.33
C ARG A 147 31.57 8.80 -15.71
N VAL A 148 32.27 9.19 -16.77
CA VAL A 148 31.98 8.63 -18.10
C VAL A 148 32.40 7.17 -18.14
N GLY A 149 31.48 6.28 -18.53
CA GLY A 149 31.73 4.85 -18.72
C GLY A 149 31.12 3.92 -17.66
N THR A 150 31.12 2.63 -17.97
CA THR A 150 30.64 1.56 -17.11
C THR A 150 31.75 1.12 -16.16
N TYR A 151 31.48 1.07 -14.86
CA TYR A 151 32.45 0.60 -13.88
C TYR A 151 32.57 -0.93 -13.91
N THR A 152 33.79 -1.43 -14.11
CA THR A 152 34.11 -2.87 -14.15
C THR A 152 35.16 -3.28 -13.10
N GLY A 153 35.52 -2.36 -12.19
CA GLY A 153 36.52 -2.60 -11.15
C GLY A 153 35.97 -3.38 -9.94
N PRO A 154 36.85 -3.90 -9.07
CA PRO A 154 36.45 -4.52 -7.81
C PRO A 154 35.89 -3.49 -6.83
N HIS A 155 35.20 -3.94 -5.77
CA HIS A 155 34.71 -3.02 -4.74
C HIS A 155 35.85 -2.18 -4.14
N GLN A 156 35.64 -0.86 -4.03
CA GLN A 156 36.60 0.08 -3.45
C GLN A 156 35.99 0.79 -2.25
N HIS A 157 36.81 0.98 -1.21
CA HIS A 157 36.41 1.73 -0.03
C HIS A 157 35.98 3.16 -0.42
N ARG A 158 34.80 3.59 0.05
CA ARG A 158 34.15 4.89 -0.25
C ARG A 158 33.73 5.09 -1.71
N ALA A 159 33.67 4.04 -2.51
CA ALA A 159 33.05 4.14 -3.83
C ALA A 159 31.52 4.34 -3.69
N VAL A 160 30.98 5.24 -4.51
CA VAL A 160 29.54 5.46 -4.66
C VAL A 160 29.12 4.91 -6.01
N TYR A 161 28.18 3.98 -5.99
CA TYR A 161 27.63 3.33 -7.17
C TYR A 161 26.31 3.98 -7.57
N SER A 162 26.04 4.05 -8.87
CA SER A 162 24.77 4.49 -9.43
C SER A 162 24.27 3.44 -10.43
N GLY A 163 22.95 3.30 -10.52
CA GLY A 163 22.27 2.29 -11.32
C GLY A 163 22.54 0.86 -10.83
N GLY A 164 22.71 -0.07 -11.76
CA GLY A 164 22.95 -1.46 -11.41
C GLY A 164 21.74 -2.38 -11.31
N LEU A 165 22.05 -3.65 -11.08
CA LEU A 165 21.14 -4.75 -10.83
C LEU A 165 21.36 -5.26 -9.42
N SER A 166 20.31 -5.82 -8.82
CA SER A 166 20.36 -6.40 -7.48
C SER A 166 21.35 -7.56 -7.36
N ASP A 167 21.57 -8.33 -8.43
CA ASP A 167 22.58 -9.41 -8.48
C ASP A 167 23.99 -8.89 -8.19
N MET A 168 24.34 -7.70 -8.69
CA MET A 168 25.66 -7.12 -8.45
C MET A 168 25.86 -6.78 -6.98
N VAL A 169 24.81 -6.48 -6.22
CA VAL A 169 24.93 -6.26 -4.77
C VAL A 169 25.34 -7.56 -4.08
N CYS A 170 24.71 -8.68 -4.46
CA CYS A 170 25.07 -10.00 -3.97
C CYS A 170 26.52 -10.38 -4.33
N GLU A 171 26.94 -10.13 -5.58
CA GLU A 171 28.30 -10.40 -6.06
C GLU A 171 29.36 -9.53 -5.35
N LEU A 172 29.11 -8.22 -5.22
CA LEU A 172 30.04 -7.28 -4.59
C LEU A 172 30.22 -7.56 -3.10
N LEU A 173 29.17 -8.00 -2.41
CA LEU A 173 29.19 -8.31 -0.99
C LEU A 173 29.54 -9.78 -0.70
N GLY A 174 29.55 -10.64 -1.73
CA GLY A 174 29.79 -12.08 -1.57
C GLY A 174 28.71 -12.80 -0.75
N VAL A 175 27.45 -12.36 -0.84
CA VAL A 175 26.33 -12.91 -0.05
C VAL A 175 25.22 -13.44 -0.95
N GLN A 176 24.40 -14.37 -0.43
CA GLN A 176 23.20 -14.82 -1.12
C GLN A 176 22.00 -13.97 -0.72
N GLY A 177 20.97 -13.92 -1.57
CA GLY A 177 19.78 -13.11 -1.29
C GLY A 177 19.12 -13.41 0.06
N LYS A 178 19.10 -14.67 0.51
CA LYS A 178 18.53 -15.07 1.81
C LYS A 178 19.28 -14.50 3.03
N ASP A 179 20.53 -14.07 2.83
CA ASP A 179 21.40 -13.49 3.86
C ASP A 179 21.21 -11.97 3.96
N ILE A 180 20.41 -11.38 3.06
CA ILE A 180 20.10 -9.95 3.00
C ILE A 180 18.70 -9.71 3.58
N LEU A 181 18.60 -8.75 4.50
CA LEU A 181 17.35 -8.12 4.89
C LEU A 181 17.26 -6.73 4.27
N TYR A 182 16.37 -6.55 3.31
CA TYR A 182 16.09 -5.25 2.70
C TYR A 182 14.89 -4.57 3.34
N ILE A 183 15.06 -3.32 3.73
CA ILE A 183 14.11 -2.50 4.47
C ILE A 183 13.69 -1.36 3.55
N GLY A 184 12.39 -1.24 3.27
CA GLY A 184 11.84 -0.21 2.38
C GLY A 184 10.35 0.00 2.61
N ASP A 185 9.81 1.12 2.15
CA ASP A 185 8.39 1.44 2.26
C ASP A 185 7.60 0.98 1.02
N HIS A 186 8.23 0.84 -0.15
CA HIS A 186 7.54 0.63 -1.40
C HIS A 186 7.22 -0.86 -1.62
N ILE A 187 5.96 -1.24 -1.41
CA ILE A 187 5.53 -2.66 -1.49
C ILE A 187 5.87 -3.34 -2.84
N PHE A 188 5.76 -2.64 -3.97
CA PHE A 188 6.12 -3.21 -5.28
C PHE A 188 7.61 -3.07 -5.63
N GLY A 189 8.21 -1.89 -5.42
CA GLY A 189 9.60 -1.59 -5.77
C GLY A 189 10.59 -2.35 -4.90
N ASP A 190 10.39 -2.30 -3.58
CA ASP A 190 11.34 -2.79 -2.59
C ASP A 190 11.04 -4.22 -2.17
N ILE A 191 9.77 -4.53 -1.94
CA ILE A 191 9.39 -5.80 -1.32
C ILE A 191 9.12 -6.86 -2.39
N LEU A 192 8.22 -6.60 -3.35
CA LEU A 192 7.83 -7.57 -4.37
C LEU A 192 9.02 -7.97 -5.26
N LYS A 193 9.73 -6.98 -5.82
CA LYS A 193 10.84 -7.25 -6.76
C LYS A 193 11.98 -7.97 -6.06
N SER A 194 12.46 -7.47 -4.93
CA SER A 194 13.56 -8.08 -4.18
C SER A 194 13.24 -9.51 -3.74
N LYS A 195 11.98 -9.76 -3.32
CA LYS A 195 11.56 -11.11 -2.95
C LYS A 195 11.43 -12.05 -4.16
N LYS A 196 10.72 -11.64 -5.22
CA LYS A 196 10.44 -12.53 -6.37
C LYS A 196 11.68 -12.81 -7.22
N GLN A 197 12.51 -11.80 -7.44
CA GLN A 197 13.67 -11.93 -8.32
C GLN A 197 14.86 -12.54 -7.61
N GLN A 198 15.06 -12.22 -6.32
CA GLN A 198 16.30 -12.52 -5.62
C GLN A 198 16.16 -13.31 -4.33
N GLY A 199 14.92 -13.60 -3.88
CA GLY A 199 14.68 -14.32 -2.64
C GLY A 199 15.13 -13.57 -1.39
N TRP A 200 15.23 -12.23 -1.45
CA TRP A 200 15.66 -11.42 -0.31
C TRP A 200 14.68 -11.51 0.85
N ARG A 201 15.19 -11.41 2.08
CA ARG A 201 14.33 -11.17 3.24
C ARG A 201 13.93 -9.70 3.22
N THR A 202 12.70 -9.43 3.61
CA THR A 202 12.07 -8.13 3.39
C THR A 202 11.41 -7.60 4.65
N CYS A 203 11.67 -6.33 4.96
CA CYS A 203 11.01 -5.56 5.99
C CYS A 203 10.27 -4.39 5.35
N LEU A 204 8.95 -4.35 5.51
CA LEU A 204 8.14 -3.24 5.00
C LEU A 204 7.98 -2.17 6.09
N VAL A 205 8.39 -0.94 5.80
CA VAL A 205 8.10 0.23 6.63
C VAL A 205 6.72 0.78 6.25
N VAL A 206 5.86 0.97 7.25
CA VAL A 206 4.49 1.47 7.08
C VAL A 206 4.30 2.61 8.08
N PRO A 207 4.69 3.85 7.74
CA PRO A 207 4.63 5.00 8.66
C PRO A 207 3.23 5.22 9.25
N GLU A 208 2.19 4.86 8.49
CA GLU A 208 0.81 4.99 8.92
C GLU A 208 0.39 4.02 10.03
N LEU A 209 1.13 2.93 10.22
CA LEU A 209 0.76 1.84 11.13
C LEU A 209 0.63 2.30 12.58
N SER A 210 1.45 3.26 13.02
CA SER A 210 1.44 3.76 14.41
C SER A 210 0.09 4.34 14.80
N TRP A 211 -0.41 5.29 14.01
CA TRP A 211 -1.65 5.99 14.33
C TRP A 211 -2.87 5.10 14.06
N GLU A 212 -2.75 4.16 13.13
CA GLU A 212 -3.79 3.16 12.84
C GLU A 212 -3.94 2.13 13.96
N LEU A 213 -2.84 1.73 14.61
CA LEU A 213 -2.88 0.89 15.81
C LEU A 213 -3.62 1.59 16.96
N ASP A 214 -3.44 2.91 17.12
CA ASP A 214 -4.13 3.69 18.13
C ASP A 214 -5.65 3.73 17.88
N ILE A 215 -6.07 3.92 16.62
CA ILE A 215 -7.51 3.87 16.26
C ILE A 215 -8.06 2.46 16.41
N TRP A 216 -7.31 1.45 15.98
CA TRP A 216 -7.74 0.06 16.14
C TRP A 216 -7.96 -0.27 17.62
N ALA A 217 -7.09 0.18 18.51
CA ALA A 217 -7.26 -0.01 19.95
C ALA A 217 -8.52 0.68 20.49
N GLN A 218 -8.89 1.85 19.95
CA GLN A 218 -10.10 2.59 20.35
C GLN A 218 -11.39 1.98 19.79
N GLU A 219 -11.38 1.52 18.55
CA GLU A 219 -12.56 1.01 17.83
C GLU A 219 -12.71 -0.53 17.94
N LYS A 220 -11.83 -1.19 18.70
CA LYS A 220 -11.77 -2.65 18.82
C LYS A 220 -13.12 -3.28 19.16
N GLU A 221 -13.83 -2.75 20.15
CA GLU A 221 -15.12 -3.30 20.59
C GLU A 221 -16.18 -3.21 19.49
N ARG A 222 -16.26 -2.08 18.79
CA ARG A 222 -17.19 -1.90 17.65
C ARG A 222 -16.87 -2.85 16.50
N LEU A 223 -15.59 -3.08 16.23
CA LEU A 223 -15.16 -4.05 15.22
C LEU A 223 -15.55 -5.48 15.63
N GLU A 224 -15.42 -5.85 16.91
CA GLU A 224 -15.85 -7.15 17.41
C GLU A 224 -17.37 -7.34 17.32
N GLU A 225 -18.16 -6.29 17.58
CA GLU A 225 -19.62 -6.33 17.34
C GLU A 225 -19.95 -6.55 15.86
N LEU A 226 -19.26 -5.86 14.95
CA LEU A 226 -19.46 -6.02 13.52
C LEU A 226 -19.15 -7.46 13.07
N LYS A 227 -18.06 -8.05 13.57
CA LYS A 227 -17.72 -9.46 13.33
C LYS A 227 -18.80 -10.43 13.81
N ARG A 228 -19.37 -10.18 14.99
CA ARG A 228 -20.45 -11.02 15.52
C ARG A 228 -21.67 -10.99 14.62
N LEU A 229 -22.02 -9.82 14.09
CA LEU A 229 -23.13 -9.67 13.14
C LEU A 229 -22.85 -10.36 11.81
N ASP A 230 -21.63 -10.26 11.28
CA ASP A 230 -21.22 -10.95 10.05
C ASP A 230 -21.27 -12.48 10.22
N THR A 231 -20.80 -12.99 11.35
CA THR A 231 -20.88 -14.42 11.69
C THR A 231 -22.33 -14.87 11.80
N HIS A 232 -23.16 -14.09 12.50
CA HIS A 232 -24.58 -14.38 12.63
C HIS A 232 -25.29 -14.38 11.27
N LEU A 233 -24.96 -13.43 10.39
CA LEU A 233 -25.48 -13.37 9.04
C LEU A 233 -25.06 -14.59 8.21
N ALA A 234 -23.81 -15.05 8.34
CA ALA A 234 -23.34 -16.26 7.68
C ALA A 234 -24.08 -17.52 8.18
N ASP A 235 -24.33 -17.62 9.49
CA ASP A 235 -25.10 -18.72 10.08
C ASP A 235 -26.54 -18.74 9.56
N LEU A 236 -27.19 -17.56 9.49
CA LEU A 236 -28.52 -17.43 8.90
C LEU A 236 -28.55 -17.92 7.44
N TYR A 237 -27.52 -17.61 6.65
CA TYR A 237 -27.42 -18.10 5.26
C TYR A 237 -27.27 -19.62 5.15
N GLN A 238 -26.60 -20.27 6.11
CA GLN A 238 -26.39 -21.73 6.09
C GLN A 238 -27.63 -22.53 6.48
N HIS A 239 -28.52 -21.96 7.29
CA HIS A 239 -29.68 -22.66 7.86
C HIS A 239 -31.01 -22.30 7.17
N MET A 240 -30.97 -21.58 6.04
CA MET A 240 -32.19 -21.13 5.36
C MET A 240 -33.00 -22.29 4.75
N ASP A 241 -34.30 -22.28 5.02
CA ASP A 241 -35.31 -23.13 4.39
C ASP A 241 -36.16 -22.39 3.32
N GLY A 242 -35.94 -21.08 3.15
CA GLY A 242 -36.59 -20.25 2.12
C GLY A 242 -37.86 -19.54 2.58
N SER A 243 -38.14 -19.46 3.88
CA SER A 243 -39.30 -18.75 4.41
C SER A 243 -39.21 -17.21 4.27
N SER A 244 -40.37 -16.56 4.09
CA SER A 244 -40.50 -15.09 3.99
C SER A 244 -40.02 -14.35 5.25
N CYS A 245 -40.15 -14.97 6.42
CA CYS A 245 -39.76 -14.38 7.70
C CYS A 245 -38.23 -14.31 7.87
N GLU A 246 -37.50 -15.36 7.48
CA GLU A 246 -36.03 -15.40 7.57
C GLU A 246 -35.36 -14.39 6.62
N LEU A 247 -35.94 -14.17 5.43
CA LEU A 247 -35.49 -13.12 4.51
C LEU A 247 -35.62 -11.70 5.10
N GLN A 248 -36.61 -11.46 5.96
CA GLN A 248 -36.74 -10.18 6.67
C GLN A 248 -35.65 -10.00 7.72
N VAL A 249 -35.31 -11.07 8.46
CA VAL A 249 -34.21 -11.07 9.44
C VAL A 249 -32.87 -10.79 8.77
N ILE A 250 -32.59 -11.42 7.62
CA ILE A 250 -31.36 -11.16 6.85
C ILE A 250 -31.26 -9.70 6.42
N ASN A 251 -32.35 -9.13 5.88
CA ASN A 251 -32.35 -7.74 5.45
C ASN A 251 -32.20 -6.77 6.63
N PHE A 252 -32.75 -7.10 7.80
CA PHE A 252 -32.54 -6.34 9.04
C PHE A 252 -31.08 -6.39 9.49
N THR A 253 -30.49 -7.59 9.57
CA THR A 253 -29.08 -7.76 9.96
C THR A 253 -28.13 -7.07 8.99
N LYS A 254 -28.40 -7.11 7.68
CA LYS A 254 -27.64 -6.35 6.67
C LYS A 254 -27.70 -4.84 6.90
N ARG A 255 -28.88 -4.30 7.23
CA ARG A 255 -29.03 -2.86 7.54
C ARG A 255 -28.29 -2.48 8.82
N GLU A 256 -28.37 -3.31 9.86
CA GLU A 256 -27.62 -3.11 11.11
C GLU A 256 -26.11 -3.08 10.86
N ILE A 257 -25.59 -4.00 10.05
CA ILE A 257 -24.18 -4.01 9.63
C ILE A 257 -23.84 -2.72 8.88
N GLN A 258 -24.66 -2.30 7.91
CA GLN A 258 -24.42 -1.06 7.17
C GLN A 258 -24.40 0.18 8.07
N VAL A 259 -25.36 0.31 8.99
CA VAL A 259 -25.45 1.46 9.91
C VAL A 259 -24.27 1.48 10.87
N ARG A 260 -23.88 0.32 11.44
CA ARG A 260 -22.73 0.24 12.35
C ARG A 260 -21.41 0.46 11.61
N ALA A 261 -21.24 -0.11 10.42
CA ALA A 261 -20.06 0.11 9.58
C ALA A 261 -19.87 1.59 9.24
N ALA A 262 -20.95 2.32 8.94
CA ALA A 262 -20.90 3.76 8.65
C ALA A 262 -20.50 4.62 9.87
N ARG A 263 -20.66 4.10 11.09
CA ARG A 263 -20.29 4.79 12.34
C ARG A 263 -18.87 4.52 12.80
N VAL A 264 -18.22 3.49 12.25
CA VAL A 264 -16.80 3.26 12.49
C VAL A 264 -16.02 4.25 11.62
N HIS A 265 -15.35 5.21 12.25
CA HIS A 265 -14.37 6.03 11.56
C HIS A 265 -13.18 5.13 11.20
N PHE A 266 -13.09 4.74 9.93
CA PHE A 266 -11.90 4.12 9.35
C PHE A 266 -11.05 5.23 8.73
N PRO A 267 -10.02 5.78 9.40
CA PRO A 267 -9.36 6.94 8.85
C PRO A 267 -8.32 6.53 7.78
N THR A 268 -8.06 5.23 7.57
CA THR A 268 -7.27 4.71 6.43
C THR A 268 -7.54 3.23 6.13
N ALA A 269 -7.10 2.82 4.93
CA ALA A 269 -7.09 1.45 4.41
C ALA A 269 -6.42 0.41 5.29
N CYS A 270 -5.50 0.78 6.16
CA CYS A 270 -4.68 -0.21 6.85
C CYS A 270 -5.31 -0.77 8.13
N LEU A 271 -6.49 -0.31 8.55
CA LEU A 271 -7.30 -1.11 9.47
C LEU A 271 -7.63 -2.50 8.88
N SER A 272 -7.63 -2.61 7.54
CA SER A 272 -7.66 -3.90 6.87
C SER A 272 -6.36 -4.72 7.00
N LEU A 273 -5.20 -4.11 7.32
CA LEU A 273 -3.94 -4.79 7.65
C LEU A 273 -4.03 -5.53 8.98
N LEU A 274 -4.56 -4.87 10.01
CA LEU A 274 -4.72 -5.46 11.34
C LEU A 274 -5.77 -6.58 11.36
N HIS A 275 -6.86 -6.42 10.61
CA HIS A 275 -7.91 -7.44 10.52
C HIS A 275 -7.40 -8.78 9.92
N SER A 276 -6.48 -8.72 8.94
CA SER A 276 -5.91 -9.91 8.30
C SER A 276 -4.78 -10.56 9.11
N CYS A 277 -4.04 -9.78 9.91
CA CYS A 277 -3.00 -10.31 10.81
C CYS A 277 -3.60 -11.08 12.01
N LEU A 278 -4.84 -10.77 12.40
CA LEU A 278 -5.57 -11.44 13.48
C LEU A 278 -6.54 -12.55 13.01
N GLY A 279 -6.47 -12.96 11.73
CA GLY A 279 -7.10 -14.20 11.26
C GLY A 279 -8.33 -14.06 10.37
N ASP A 280 -8.88 -12.86 10.14
CA ASP A 280 -10.03 -12.69 9.25
C ASP A 280 -9.60 -12.35 7.83
N ALA A 281 -9.65 -13.36 6.95
CA ALA A 281 -9.35 -13.22 5.54
C ALA A 281 -10.39 -12.33 4.82
N GLN A 282 -11.67 -12.41 5.19
CA GLN A 282 -12.80 -12.06 4.31
C GLN A 282 -12.93 -10.58 3.87
N ASN A 283 -12.23 -9.61 4.50
CA ASN A 283 -12.33 -8.17 4.17
C ASN A 283 -10.96 -7.44 4.14
N SER A 284 -9.87 -8.16 3.85
CA SER A 284 -8.53 -7.56 3.82
C SER A 284 -8.34 -6.70 2.56
N SER A 285 -7.73 -5.51 2.62
CA SER A 285 -7.46 -4.76 1.39
C SER A 285 -6.41 -5.47 0.53
N THR A 286 -6.38 -5.19 -0.77
CA THR A 286 -5.31 -5.74 -1.63
C THR A 286 -3.90 -5.38 -1.17
N PHE A 287 -3.68 -4.19 -0.59
CA PHE A 287 -2.41 -3.83 0.03
C PHE A 287 -2.05 -4.78 1.18
N THR A 288 -3.03 -5.12 2.02
CA THR A 288 -2.89 -6.12 3.08
C THR A 288 -2.55 -7.50 2.56
N GLY A 289 -3.29 -7.97 1.55
CA GLY A 289 -3.03 -9.25 0.91
C GLY A 289 -1.60 -9.31 0.40
N PHE A 290 -1.15 -8.28 -0.32
CA PHE A 290 0.24 -8.19 -0.76
C PHE A 290 1.24 -8.17 0.39
N ASN A 291 1.01 -7.40 1.47
CA ASN A 291 1.91 -7.36 2.61
C ASN A 291 2.11 -8.77 3.22
N ARG A 292 1.00 -9.46 3.54
CA ARG A 292 1.02 -10.80 4.12
C ARG A 292 1.80 -11.80 3.26
N TRP A 293 1.64 -11.73 1.95
CA TRP A 293 2.31 -12.62 1.00
C TRP A 293 3.75 -12.21 0.66
N LEU A 294 4.10 -10.93 0.78
CA LEU A 294 5.37 -10.40 0.26
C LEU A 294 6.34 -9.97 1.35
N ALA A 295 5.94 -9.17 2.34
CA ALA A 295 6.86 -8.78 3.40
C ALA A 295 7.13 -9.96 4.34
N THR A 296 8.35 -10.08 4.85
CA THR A 296 8.70 -11.09 5.85
C THR A 296 8.35 -10.57 7.24
N ILE A 297 8.72 -9.32 7.50
CA ILE A 297 8.35 -8.55 8.68
C ILE A 297 7.86 -7.15 8.24
N PHE A 298 7.16 -6.45 9.10
CA PHE A 298 6.76 -5.05 8.88
C PHE A 298 6.69 -4.27 10.19
N LEU A 299 6.84 -2.95 10.11
CA LEU A 299 6.88 -2.06 11.26
C LEU A 299 6.41 -0.65 10.87
N SER A 300 6.19 0.19 11.89
CA SER A 300 5.89 1.61 11.73
C SER A 300 7.11 2.44 11.38
#